data_AF-A0A165RCI0-F1
#
_entry.id   AF-A0A165RCI0-F1
#
_cell.length_a   1.000
_cell.length_b   1.000
_cell.length_c   1.000
_cell.angle_alpha   90.00
_cell.angle_beta   90.00
_cell.angle_gamma   90.00
#
_symmetry.space_group_name_H-M   'P 1'
#
loop_
_entity.id
_entity.type
_entity.pdbx_description
1 polymer ?
#
loop_
_entity_poly.entity_id
_entity_poly.type
_entity_poly.pdbx_seq_one_letter_code
_entity_poly.pdbx_strand_id
1 'polypeptide(L)'
;MRSIFLPVFTLKSKKTSDPGWKETNHKRKNINNLDLISKDIKFPPEPPSKVLLQKIIHGFSQAQIPSCIEEGGCAICGILWAQSQLLPIIDYKEKLHLLSDNGRIVTRKERKKQSDPISVIPGPILNIQSNVICTECAQSLQKDKPPNLALANGLWIGDVPPVLQNLTLAEQLLIARVRHNRCVVRVSSGMHKMRANAVMFANPTPKIY
;
A
#
# COMPACT_ATOMS: atom_id res chain seq x y z
N MET A 1 5.82 1.34 -20.47
CA MET A 1 4.62 0.55 -20.09
C MET A 1 4.68 0.26 -18.60
N ARG A 2 3.78 0.83 -17.80
CA ARG A 2 3.65 0.51 -16.38
C ARG A 2 2.63 -0.61 -16.24
N SER A 3 3.08 -1.80 -15.85
CA SER A 3 2.20 -2.91 -15.50
C SER A 3 1.60 -2.66 -14.12
N ILE A 4 0.27 -2.57 -14.06
CA ILE A 4 -0.50 -2.45 -12.83
C ILE A 4 -0.80 -3.88 -12.36
N PHE A 5 -0.21 -4.29 -11.25
CA PHE A 5 -0.60 -5.51 -10.54
C PHE A 5 -1.69 -5.15 -9.54
N LEU A 6 -2.93 -5.55 -9.81
CA LEU A 6 -4.02 -5.48 -8.83
C LEU A 6 -3.85 -6.63 -7.81
N PRO A 7 -3.77 -6.35 -6.51
CA PRO A 7 -3.75 -7.40 -5.50
C PRO A 7 -5.16 -7.99 -5.34
N VAL A 8 -5.28 -9.31 -5.59
CA VAL A 8 -6.48 -10.07 -5.22
C VAL A 8 -6.39 -10.41 -3.73
N PHE A 9 -7.22 -9.76 -2.91
CA PHE A 9 -7.33 -10.09 -1.49
C PHE A 9 -8.16 -11.36 -1.31
N THR A 10 -7.54 -12.42 -0.76
CA THR A 10 -8.26 -13.61 -0.31
C THR A 10 -8.82 -13.38 1.10
N LEU A 11 -10.10 -13.68 1.28
CA LEU A 11 -10.80 -13.59 2.57
C LEU A 11 -10.16 -14.56 3.58
N LYS A 12 -9.46 -14.03 4.58
CA LYS A 12 -8.96 -14.82 5.72
C LYS A 12 -10.11 -15.05 6.70
N SER A 13 -10.49 -16.32 6.91
CA SER A 13 -11.35 -16.70 8.03
C SER A 13 -10.55 -16.61 9.35
N LYS A 14 -11.15 -15.97 10.36
CA LYS A 14 -10.58 -15.83 11.71
C LYS A 14 -10.48 -17.19 12.40
N LYS A 15 -9.32 -17.51 12.96
CA LYS A 15 -9.18 -18.56 13.98
C LYS A 15 -8.99 -17.91 15.35
N THR A 16 -9.85 -18.28 16.29
CA THR A 16 -9.77 -17.93 17.72
C THR A 16 -8.80 -18.87 18.47
N SER A 17 -8.35 -18.39 19.62
CA SER A 17 -7.20 -18.75 20.48
C SER A 17 -7.26 -20.09 21.24
N ASP A 18 -6.08 -20.76 21.33
CA ASP A 18 -5.41 -21.56 22.40
C ASP A 18 -6.19 -22.54 23.33
N PRO A 19 -5.54 -23.51 24.05
CA PRO A 19 -4.10 -23.86 24.16
C PRO A 19 -3.74 -25.36 23.96
N GLY A 20 -2.44 -25.65 24.07
CA GLY A 20 -1.72 -26.86 23.68
C GLY A 20 -2.23 -28.26 24.09
N TRP A 21 -1.94 -29.23 23.22
CA TRP A 21 -1.82 -30.65 23.55
C TRP A 21 -0.69 -31.31 22.73
N LYS A 22 -0.03 -32.25 23.39
CA LYS A 22 1.27 -32.85 23.09
C LYS A 22 1.27 -33.67 21.78
N GLU A 23 2.41 -33.64 21.09
CA GLU A 23 2.71 -34.53 19.98
C GLU A 23 2.68 -35.99 20.43
N THR A 24 1.76 -36.77 19.87
CA THR A 24 1.94 -38.22 19.74
C THR A 24 1.54 -38.67 18.34
N ASN A 25 2.50 -39.32 17.70
CA ASN A 25 2.43 -39.96 16.39
C ASN A 25 1.12 -40.74 16.16
N HIS A 26 0.18 -40.12 15.45
CA HIS A 26 -0.79 -40.86 14.65
C HIS A 26 -0.56 -40.53 13.18
N LYS A 27 -0.21 -41.57 12.42
CA LYS A 27 -0.11 -41.58 10.96
C LYS A 27 -1.21 -40.70 10.36
N ARG A 28 -0.87 -39.50 9.90
CA ARG A 28 -1.75 -38.67 9.08
C ARG A 28 -2.05 -39.46 7.82
N LYS A 29 -3.22 -40.10 7.76
CA LYS A 29 -3.89 -40.38 6.49
C LYS A 29 -4.13 -39.01 5.86
N ASN A 30 -3.21 -38.61 4.99
CA ASN A 30 -3.32 -37.42 4.18
C ASN A 30 -4.39 -37.72 3.13
N ILE A 31 -5.66 -37.60 3.51
CA ILE A 31 -6.76 -37.57 2.56
C ILE A 31 -6.69 -36.16 1.97
N ASN A 32 -6.02 -36.07 0.82
CA ASN A 32 -6.04 -34.90 -0.03
C ASN A 32 -7.51 -34.65 -0.42
N ASN A 33 -8.19 -33.81 0.36
CA ASN A 33 -9.57 -33.39 0.13
C ASN A 33 -9.76 -32.55 -1.15
N LEU A 34 -8.74 -32.43 -2.01
CA LEU A 34 -8.86 -31.82 -3.34
C LEU A 34 -9.35 -32.81 -4.41
N ASP A 35 -9.13 -34.12 -4.23
CA ASP A 35 -9.50 -35.12 -5.25
C ASP A 35 -10.99 -35.54 -5.17
N LEU A 36 -11.72 -35.12 -4.12
CA LEU A 36 -13.15 -35.40 -4.00
C LEU A 36 -14.05 -34.39 -4.73
N ILE A 37 -13.48 -33.28 -5.23
CA ILE A 37 -14.21 -32.27 -6.01
C ILE A 37 -14.25 -32.64 -7.52
N SER A 38 -13.47 -33.64 -7.94
CA SER A 38 -13.15 -33.83 -9.37
C SER A 38 -14.03 -34.82 -10.14
N LYS A 39 -15.07 -35.43 -9.55
CA LYS A 39 -15.81 -36.51 -10.24
C LYS A 39 -17.01 -36.07 -11.09
N ASP A 40 -17.51 -34.83 -10.93
CA ASP A 40 -18.71 -34.38 -11.65
C ASP A 40 -18.54 -33.07 -12.45
N ILE A 41 -17.34 -32.51 -12.53
CA ILE A 41 -17.10 -31.32 -13.36
C ILE A 41 -16.80 -31.79 -14.78
N LYS A 42 -17.84 -31.86 -15.63
CA LYS A 42 -17.67 -32.10 -17.07
C LYS A 42 -16.84 -30.96 -17.67
N PHE A 43 -15.68 -31.31 -18.23
CA PHE A 43 -14.81 -30.39 -18.94
C PHE A 43 -14.81 -30.73 -20.44
N PRO A 44 -14.94 -29.75 -21.35
CA PRO A 44 -15.13 -28.33 -21.05
C PRO A 44 -16.51 -28.08 -20.42
N PRO A 45 -16.63 -27.06 -19.55
CA PRO A 45 -17.91 -26.68 -19.00
C PRO A 45 -18.87 -26.32 -20.14
N GLU A 46 -20.16 -26.56 -19.91
CA GLU A 46 -21.19 -26.12 -20.84
C GLU A 46 -21.13 -24.58 -21.02
N PRO A 47 -21.48 -24.07 -22.22
CA PRO A 47 -21.45 -22.65 -22.48
C PRO A 47 -22.37 -21.90 -21.50
N PRO A 48 -21.95 -20.72 -21.00
CA PRO A 48 -22.75 -19.95 -20.05
C PRO A 48 -24.07 -19.51 -20.68
N SER A 49 -25.12 -19.43 -19.86
CA SER A 49 -26.42 -18.94 -20.32
C SER A 49 -26.35 -17.49 -20.80
N LYS A 50 -27.22 -17.10 -21.75
CA LYS A 50 -27.28 -15.71 -22.24
C LYS A 50 -27.50 -14.70 -21.11
N VAL A 51 -28.30 -15.05 -20.10
CA VAL A 51 -28.54 -14.23 -18.91
C VAL A 51 -27.26 -14.03 -18.10
N LEU A 52 -26.47 -15.09 -17.91
CA LEU A 52 -25.19 -15.00 -17.20
C LEU A 52 -24.19 -14.14 -18.00
N LEU A 53 -24.09 -14.34 -19.31
CA LEU A 53 -23.25 -13.52 -20.18
C LEU A 53 -23.62 -12.04 -20.08
N GLN A 54 -24.92 -11.71 -20.14
CA GLN A 54 -25.39 -10.33 -20.00
C GLN A 54 -25.01 -9.73 -18.63
N LYS A 55 -25.16 -10.51 -17.54
CA LYS A 55 -24.74 -10.07 -16.19
C LYS A 55 -23.23 -9.82 -16.11
N ILE A 56 -22.42 -10.69 -16.70
CA ILE A 56 -20.96 -10.54 -16.74
C ILE A 56 -20.58 -9.28 -17.52
N ILE A 57 -21.15 -9.08 -18.72
CA ILE A 57 -20.88 -7.91 -19.56
C ILE A 57 -21.28 -6.63 -18.82
N HIS A 58 -22.47 -6.61 -18.22
CA HIS A 58 -22.96 -5.43 -17.50
C HIS A 58 -22.11 -5.14 -16.25
N GLY A 59 -21.79 -6.16 -15.45
CA GLY A 59 -20.94 -6.01 -14.27
C GLY A 59 -19.53 -5.56 -14.64
N PHE A 60 -18.95 -6.07 -15.73
CA PHE A 60 -17.67 -5.61 -16.25
C PHE A 60 -17.74 -4.14 -16.67
N SER A 61 -18.76 -3.76 -17.45
CA SER A 61 -18.95 -2.38 -17.88
C SER A 61 -19.11 -1.41 -16.70
N GLN A 62 -19.85 -1.81 -15.65
CA GLN A 62 -20.03 -0.99 -14.45
C GLN A 62 -18.73 -0.84 -13.64
N ALA A 63 -17.94 -1.92 -13.53
CA ALA A 63 -16.66 -1.89 -12.85
C ALA A 63 -15.58 -1.07 -13.61
N GLN A 64 -15.78 -0.81 -14.91
CA GLN A 64 -14.86 -0.08 -15.77
C GLN A 64 -15.27 1.39 -16.01
N ILE A 65 -16.23 1.92 -15.26
CA ILE A 65 -16.58 3.34 -15.31
C ILE A 65 -15.39 4.17 -14.79
N PRO A 66 -15.08 5.35 -15.35
CA PRO A 66 -13.94 6.17 -14.95
C PRO A 66 -13.81 6.40 -13.45
N SER A 67 -14.91 6.64 -12.73
CA SER A 67 -14.89 6.84 -11.27
C SER A 67 -14.45 5.62 -10.45
N CYS A 68 -14.45 4.43 -11.04
CA CYS A 68 -13.96 3.19 -10.43
C CYS A 68 -12.48 2.91 -10.77
N ILE A 69 -11.95 3.55 -11.82
CA ILE A 69 -10.58 3.33 -12.31
C ILE A 69 -9.66 4.49 -11.93
N GLU A 70 -10.13 5.72 -12.12
CA GLU A 70 -9.37 6.92 -11.80
C GLU A 70 -9.18 7.03 -10.30
N GLU A 71 -7.94 7.27 -9.91
CA GLU A 71 -7.55 7.38 -8.52
C GLU A 71 -7.27 8.84 -8.15
N GLY A 72 -7.67 9.22 -6.95
CA GLY A 72 -7.31 10.48 -6.33
C GLY A 72 -6.60 10.24 -5.00
N GLY A 73 -5.67 11.13 -4.65
CA GLY A 73 -5.00 11.08 -3.35
C GLY A 73 -5.89 11.63 -2.24
N CYS A 74 -6.00 10.93 -1.12
CA CYS A 74 -6.68 11.45 0.06
C CYS A 74 -5.87 12.58 0.71
N ALA A 75 -6.53 13.70 1.05
CA ALA A 75 -5.93 14.84 1.71
C ALA A 75 -5.41 14.53 3.13
N ILE A 76 -5.97 13.53 3.82
CA ILE A 76 -5.64 13.22 5.21
C ILE A 76 -4.53 12.17 5.31
N CYS A 77 -4.61 11.07 4.55
CA CYS A 77 -3.63 9.98 4.61
C CYS A 77 -2.65 9.92 3.43
N GLY A 78 -2.89 10.68 2.35
CA GLY A 78 -2.05 10.68 1.15
C GLY A 78 -2.17 9.43 0.26
N ILE A 79 -2.96 8.43 0.65
CA ILE A 79 -3.16 7.19 -0.10
C ILE A 79 -4.06 7.44 -1.32
N LEU A 80 -3.80 6.74 -2.42
CA LEU A 80 -4.63 6.74 -3.62
C LEU A 80 -5.87 5.84 -3.43
N TRP A 81 -7.04 6.39 -3.77
CA TRP A 81 -8.33 5.71 -3.72
C TRP A 81 -9.09 5.97 -5.01
N ALA A 82 -9.93 5.04 -5.45
CA ALA A 82 -10.84 5.27 -6.57
C ALA A 82 -11.72 6.50 -6.29
N GLN A 83 -12.00 7.32 -7.31
CA GLN A 83 -12.82 8.52 -7.16
C GLN A 83 -14.20 8.25 -6.55
N SER A 84 -14.81 7.10 -6.87
CA SER A 84 -16.05 6.61 -6.27
C SER A 84 -16.00 6.43 -4.74
N GLN A 85 -14.80 6.33 -4.16
CA GLN A 85 -14.56 6.15 -2.72
C GLN A 85 -13.98 7.41 -2.06
N LEU A 86 -14.02 8.54 -2.77
CA LEU A 86 -13.56 9.83 -2.29
C LEU A 86 -14.74 10.75 -2.01
N LEU A 87 -14.63 11.52 -0.93
CA LEU A 87 -15.63 12.48 -0.45
C LEU A 87 -14.99 13.87 -0.38
N PRO A 88 -15.75 14.96 -0.58
CA PRO A 88 -15.24 16.31 -0.41
C PRO A 88 -14.74 16.55 1.03
N ILE A 89 -13.56 17.15 1.19
CA ILE A 89 -13.03 17.48 2.53
C ILE A 89 -13.86 18.55 3.25
N ILE A 90 -14.58 19.38 2.49
CA ILE A 90 -15.31 20.53 3.01
C ILE A 90 -16.40 20.11 4.00
N ASP A 91 -16.97 18.92 3.80
CA ASP A 91 -18.00 18.33 4.66
C ASP A 91 -17.48 17.98 6.07
N TYR A 92 -16.15 17.98 6.24
CA TYR A 92 -15.47 17.58 7.48
C TYR A 92 -14.66 18.72 8.11
N LYS A 93 -14.88 19.97 7.66
CA LYS A 93 -14.10 21.15 8.09
C LYS A 93 -14.04 21.31 9.62
N GLU A 94 -15.15 21.05 10.30
CA GLU A 94 -15.26 21.17 11.76
C GLU A 94 -14.38 20.14 12.50
N LYS A 95 -14.11 18.99 11.88
CA LYS A 95 -13.34 17.88 12.47
C LYS A 95 -11.84 17.94 12.18
N LEU A 96 -11.39 18.90 11.36
CA LEU A 96 -9.98 19.02 10.99
C LEU A 96 -9.07 19.36 12.18
N HIS A 97 -9.62 19.93 13.26
CA HIS A 97 -8.85 20.19 14.48
C HIS A 97 -8.18 18.93 15.05
N LEU A 98 -8.77 17.74 14.84
CA LEU A 98 -8.22 16.43 15.23
C LEU A 98 -6.90 16.09 14.54
N LEU A 99 -6.57 16.78 13.43
CA LEU A 99 -5.37 16.58 12.62
C LEU A 99 -4.29 17.63 12.91
N SER A 100 -4.46 18.41 13.97
CA SER A 100 -3.48 19.43 14.38
C SER A 100 -2.28 18.78 15.08
N ASP A 101 -1.12 19.42 14.93
CA ASP A 101 0.09 19.01 15.62
C ASP A 101 0.00 19.38 17.12
N ASN A 102 -0.35 18.40 17.96
CA ASN A 102 -0.44 18.57 19.42
C ASN A 102 0.96 18.66 20.08
N GLY A 103 1.83 19.54 19.57
CA GLY A 103 3.20 19.74 20.05
C GLY A 103 4.20 18.64 19.67
N ARG A 104 3.87 17.77 18.71
CA ARG A 104 4.72 16.63 18.30
C ARG A 104 5.77 17.01 17.25
N ILE A 105 5.73 18.22 16.69
CA ILE A 105 6.69 18.75 15.70
C ILE A 105 6.76 17.82 14.47
N VAL A 106 5.58 17.44 13.97
CA VAL A 106 5.42 16.55 12.82
C VAL A 106 5.73 17.31 11.53
N THR A 107 5.27 18.55 11.41
CA THR A 107 5.58 19.39 10.25
C THR A 107 6.80 20.27 10.51
N ARG A 108 7.57 20.53 9.45
CA ARG A 108 8.75 21.39 9.50
C ARG A 108 8.81 22.28 8.27
N LYS A 109 9.08 23.57 8.50
CA LYS A 109 9.40 24.51 7.41
C LYS A 109 10.79 24.20 6.87
N GLU A 110 10.93 24.32 5.56
CA GLU A 110 12.21 24.22 4.88
C GLU A 110 13.18 25.27 5.42
N ARG A 111 14.43 24.87 5.65
CA ARG A 111 15.53 25.74 6.10
C ARG A 111 16.40 26.07 4.90
N LYS A 112 16.65 27.35 4.65
CA LYS A 112 17.51 27.81 3.55
C LYS A 112 18.94 28.06 4.00
N LYS A 113 19.13 28.32 5.29
CA LYS A 113 20.43 28.54 5.93
C LYS A 113 20.58 27.66 7.16
N GLN A 114 21.82 27.33 7.50
CA GLN A 114 22.13 26.59 8.71
C GLN A 114 21.76 27.34 9.99
N SER A 115 21.70 28.67 9.94
CA SER A 115 21.24 29.52 11.06
C SER A 115 19.72 29.51 11.26
N ASP A 116 18.95 29.06 10.27
CA ASP A 116 17.48 29.14 10.35
C ASP A 116 16.97 28.21 11.46
N PRO A 117 16.06 28.67 12.33
CA PRO A 117 15.49 27.85 13.39
C PRO A 117 14.56 26.78 12.82
N ILE A 118 14.48 25.64 13.50
CA ILE A 118 13.49 24.60 13.18
C ILE A 118 12.13 25.14 13.62
N SER A 119 11.23 25.36 12.66
CA SER A 119 9.89 25.88 12.90
C SER A 119 8.83 24.99 12.28
N VAL A 120 7.67 24.92 12.95
CA VAL A 120 6.53 24.08 12.57
C VAL A 120 5.61 24.83 11.61
N ILE A 121 4.92 24.11 10.72
CA ILE A 121 3.86 24.67 9.90
C ILE A 121 2.55 24.58 10.69
N PRO A 122 1.91 25.71 11.06
CA PRO A 122 0.71 25.70 11.88
C PRO A 122 -0.50 25.19 11.10
N GLY A 123 -1.46 24.60 11.82
CA GLY A 123 -2.75 24.16 11.28
C GLY A 123 -2.90 22.63 11.18
N PRO A 124 -4.02 22.16 10.59
CA PRO A 124 -4.23 20.75 10.36
C PRO A 124 -3.26 20.22 9.31
N ILE A 125 -2.68 19.05 9.58
CA ILE A 125 -1.69 18.44 8.70
C ILE A 125 -2.43 17.72 7.57
N LEU A 126 -2.46 18.36 6.39
CA LEU A 126 -3.17 17.90 5.20
C LEU A 126 -2.25 17.94 3.97
N ASN A 127 -2.54 17.10 2.99
CA ASN A 127 -2.02 17.27 1.65
C ASN A 127 -2.78 18.39 0.94
N ILE A 128 -2.11 19.52 0.74
CA ILE A 128 -2.65 20.76 0.18
C ILE A 128 -3.08 20.57 -1.29
N GLN A 129 -2.51 19.59 -1.99
CA GLN A 129 -2.82 19.31 -3.39
C GLN A 129 -4.16 18.57 -3.58
N SER A 130 -4.78 18.09 -2.50
CA SER A 130 -6.03 17.35 -2.55
C SER A 130 -7.14 18.00 -1.73
N ASN A 131 -8.33 18.07 -2.34
CA ASN A 131 -9.55 18.56 -1.70
C ASN A 131 -10.53 17.42 -1.34
N VAL A 132 -10.07 16.17 -1.40
CA VAL A 132 -10.90 14.98 -1.20
C VAL A 132 -10.33 14.08 -0.11
N ILE A 133 -11.21 13.32 0.56
CA ILE A 133 -10.86 12.38 1.61
C ILE A 133 -11.38 10.98 1.29
N CYS A 134 -10.67 9.93 1.68
CA CYS A 134 -11.17 8.58 1.52
C CYS A 134 -12.23 8.25 2.58
N THR A 135 -13.07 7.26 2.26
CA THR A 135 -14.10 6.75 3.17
C THR A 135 -13.56 6.29 4.52
N GLU A 136 -12.37 5.69 4.58
CA GLU A 136 -11.76 5.26 5.85
C GLU A 136 -11.39 6.43 6.77
N CYS A 137 -10.82 7.51 6.21
CA CYS A 137 -10.51 8.71 6.97
C CYS A 137 -11.79 9.41 7.40
N ALA A 138 -12.79 9.50 6.52
CA ALA A 138 -14.10 10.06 6.81
C ALA A 138 -14.77 9.33 7.99
N GLN A 139 -14.80 7.99 7.98
CA GLN A 139 -15.36 7.18 9.07
C GLN A 139 -14.62 7.39 10.40
N SER A 140 -13.31 7.57 10.36
CA SER A 140 -12.51 7.83 11.57
C SER A 140 -12.84 9.22 12.14
N LEU A 141 -12.91 10.24 11.28
CA LEU A 141 -13.33 11.59 11.68
C LEU A 141 -14.76 11.60 12.22
N GLN A 142 -15.69 10.86 11.61
CA GLN A 142 -17.06 10.73 12.14
C GLN A 142 -17.09 10.21 13.57
N LYS A 143 -16.14 9.34 13.95
CA LYS A 143 -15.97 8.80 15.31
C LYS A 143 -15.17 9.71 16.25
N ASP A 144 -14.90 10.95 15.84
CA ASP A 144 -14.08 11.94 16.56
C ASP A 144 -12.69 11.43 16.93
N LYS A 145 -12.10 10.62 16.05
CA LYS A 145 -10.76 10.06 16.21
C LYS A 145 -9.87 10.40 15.00
N PRO A 146 -8.59 10.71 15.23
CA PRO A 146 -7.65 10.89 14.12
C PRO A 146 -7.44 9.53 13.41
N PRO A 147 -7.48 9.48 12.06
CA PRO A 147 -7.19 8.26 11.32
C PRO A 147 -5.76 7.76 11.60
N ASN A 148 -5.56 6.44 11.69
CA ASN A 148 -4.24 5.86 12.01
C ASN A 148 -3.16 6.24 11.00
N LEU A 149 -3.50 6.25 9.72
CA LEU A 149 -2.59 6.57 8.62
C LEU A 149 -2.64 8.06 8.23
N ALA A 150 -3.15 8.93 9.09
CA ALA A 150 -3.14 10.36 8.83
C ALA A 150 -1.70 10.90 8.75
N LEU A 151 -1.47 11.86 7.85
CA LEU A 151 -0.22 12.61 7.74
C LEU A 151 0.18 13.24 9.09
N ALA A 152 -0.81 13.62 9.90
CA ALA A 152 -0.63 14.14 11.25
C ALA A 152 0.07 13.18 12.22
N ASN A 153 0.10 11.88 11.95
CA ASN A 153 0.71 10.86 12.83
C ASN A 153 2.20 10.62 12.54
N GLY A 154 2.95 11.66 12.13
CA GLY A 154 4.38 11.51 11.79
C GLY A 154 4.63 10.94 10.39
N LEU A 155 3.60 10.87 9.55
CA LEU A 155 3.69 10.39 8.16
C LEU A 155 3.83 11.53 7.14
N TRP A 156 3.80 12.78 7.60
CA TRP A 156 3.98 13.95 6.76
C TRP A 156 5.45 14.12 6.36
N ILE A 157 5.70 14.17 5.05
CA ILE A 157 7.03 14.37 4.47
C ILE A 157 7.14 15.77 3.84
N GLY A 158 6.01 16.33 3.39
CA GLY A 158 5.97 17.56 2.59
C GLY A 158 6.21 17.31 1.11
N ASP A 159 6.19 18.39 0.33
CA ASP A 159 6.49 18.33 -1.11
C ASP A 159 7.98 18.12 -1.36
N VAL A 160 8.30 17.45 -2.47
CA VAL A 160 9.69 17.29 -2.92
C VAL A 160 10.21 18.66 -3.37
N PRO A 161 11.27 19.21 -2.72
CA PRO A 161 11.84 20.50 -3.10
C PRO A 161 12.26 20.54 -4.57
N PRO A 162 12.14 21.69 -5.27
CA PRO A 162 12.50 21.79 -6.69
C PRO A 162 13.92 21.32 -7.02
N VAL A 163 14.87 21.55 -6.10
CA VAL A 163 16.28 21.14 -6.24
C VAL A 163 16.44 19.60 -6.25
N LEU A 164 15.47 18.88 -5.68
CA LEU A 164 15.46 17.42 -5.63
C LEU A 164 14.53 16.78 -6.68
N GLN A 165 13.88 17.59 -7.53
CA GLN A 165 13.05 17.09 -8.61
C GLN A 165 13.92 16.70 -9.82
N ASN A 166 13.48 15.71 -10.59
CA ASN A 166 14.10 15.27 -11.86
C ASN A 166 15.57 14.82 -11.78
N LEU A 167 16.05 14.41 -10.61
CA LEU A 167 17.40 13.85 -10.45
C LEU A 167 17.55 12.55 -11.24
N THR A 168 18.68 12.39 -11.90
CA THR A 168 19.11 11.13 -12.52
C THR A 168 19.30 10.05 -11.46
N LEU A 169 19.25 8.78 -11.88
CA LEU A 169 19.50 7.66 -10.95
C LEU A 169 20.86 7.79 -10.24
N ALA A 170 21.89 8.28 -10.94
CA ALA A 170 23.21 8.49 -10.37
C ALA A 170 23.19 9.58 -9.28
N GLU A 171 22.52 10.71 -9.53
CA GLU A 171 22.38 11.80 -8.55
C GLU A 171 21.56 11.36 -7.34
N GLN A 172 20.45 10.65 -7.55
CA GLN A 172 19.64 10.08 -6.46
C GLN A 172 20.48 9.17 -5.55
N LEU A 173 21.30 8.29 -6.14
CA LEU A 173 22.20 7.41 -5.38
C LEU A 173 23.29 8.20 -4.63
N LEU A 174 23.73 9.33 -5.17
CA LEU A 174 24.75 10.18 -4.56
C LEU A 174 24.20 10.88 -3.31
N ILE A 175 23.00 11.47 -3.39
CA ILE A 175 22.37 12.20 -2.28
C ILE A 175 21.65 11.32 -1.26
N ALA A 176 21.36 10.05 -1.60
CA ALA A 176 20.65 9.14 -0.71
C ALA A 176 21.43 8.90 0.60
N ARG A 177 20.82 9.26 1.73
CA ARG A 177 21.38 8.97 3.07
C ARG A 177 21.44 7.47 3.35
N VAL A 178 20.48 6.71 2.84
CA VAL A 178 20.38 5.25 2.95
C VAL A 178 20.49 4.66 1.54
N ARG A 179 21.40 3.71 1.32
CA ARG A 179 21.51 2.98 0.05
C ARG A 179 21.07 1.54 0.25
N HIS A 180 20.01 1.13 -0.42
CA HIS A 180 19.67 -0.28 -0.50
C HIS A 180 20.57 -0.95 -1.54
N ASN A 181 21.58 -1.69 -1.08
CA ASN A 181 22.37 -2.53 -1.96
C ASN A 181 21.54 -3.74 -2.36
N ARG A 182 21.05 -3.78 -3.60
CA ARG A 182 20.46 -4.99 -4.19
C ARG A 182 21.49 -5.62 -5.10
N CYS A 183 21.87 -6.86 -4.80
CA CYS A 183 22.67 -7.63 -5.73
C CYS A 183 21.78 -8.62 -6.50
N VAL A 184 21.86 -8.56 -7.82
CA VAL A 184 21.17 -9.46 -8.74
C VAL A 184 22.21 -10.32 -9.41
N VAL A 185 22.24 -11.60 -9.07
CA VAL A 185 23.12 -12.57 -9.72
C VAL A 185 22.37 -13.18 -10.89
N ARG A 186 22.79 -12.87 -12.11
CA ARG A 186 22.27 -13.53 -13.32
C ARG A 186 23.08 -14.80 -13.56
N VAL A 187 22.42 -15.93 -13.52
CA VAL A 187 23.00 -17.21 -13.94
C VAL A 187 22.74 -17.37 -15.43
N SER A 188 23.81 -17.47 -16.23
CA SER A 188 23.72 -17.57 -17.69
C SER A 188 23.62 -19.01 -18.22
N SER A 189 23.90 -20.04 -17.42
CA SER A 189 23.70 -21.43 -17.82
C SER A 189 23.40 -22.37 -16.65
N GLY A 190 22.43 -23.27 -16.85
CA GLY A 190 22.06 -24.33 -15.91
C GLY A 190 20.83 -25.09 -16.41
N MET A 191 20.99 -26.34 -16.86
CA MET A 191 19.85 -27.23 -17.10
C MET A 191 19.21 -27.64 -15.76
N HIS A 192 17.87 -27.56 -15.70
CA HIS A 192 16.89 -28.06 -14.72
C HIS A 192 17.11 -27.94 -13.20
N LYS A 193 18.34 -27.87 -12.67
CA LYS A 193 18.68 -27.59 -11.26
C LYS A 193 20.15 -27.18 -11.15
N MET A 194 20.41 -25.94 -10.71
CA MET A 194 21.76 -25.48 -10.38
C MET A 194 21.84 -25.08 -8.91
N ARG A 195 22.92 -25.51 -8.23
CA ARG A 195 23.33 -25.02 -6.91
C ARG A 195 24.61 -24.23 -7.10
N ALA A 196 24.65 -22.98 -6.64
CA ALA A 196 25.85 -22.15 -6.67
C ALA A 196 26.02 -21.41 -5.35
N ASN A 197 27.27 -21.14 -4.98
CA ASN A 197 27.62 -20.34 -3.82
C ASN A 197 27.90 -18.90 -4.29
N ALA A 198 27.20 -17.93 -3.72
CA ALA A 198 27.48 -16.52 -3.93
C ALA A 198 28.27 -15.99 -2.72
N VAL A 199 29.48 -15.50 -2.96
CA VAL A 199 30.26 -14.78 -1.94
C VAL A 199 30.13 -13.29 -2.23
N MET A 200 29.68 -12.54 -1.23
CA MET A 200 29.38 -11.11 -1.36
C MET A 200 30.08 -10.35 -0.26
N PHE A 201 30.73 -9.26 -0.61
CA PHE A 201 31.35 -8.36 0.36
C PHE A 201 30.35 -7.27 0.73
N ALA A 202 30.27 -6.96 2.02
CA ALA A 202 29.43 -5.88 2.50
C ALA A 202 29.95 -4.55 1.96
N ASN A 203 29.10 -3.82 1.24
CA ASN A 203 29.40 -2.43 0.92
C ASN A 203 29.25 -1.63 2.23
N PRO A 204 30.26 -0.86 2.67
CA PRO A 204 30.20 -0.14 3.94
C PRO A 204 29.09 0.92 3.91
N THR A 205 27.89 0.54 4.34
CA THR A 205 26.77 1.46 4.54
C THR A 205 26.67 1.84 6.01
N PRO A 206 26.56 3.14 6.33
CA PRO A 206 26.37 3.58 7.71
C PRO A 206 25.10 2.94 8.30
N LYS A 207 25.19 2.44 9.54
CA LYS A 207 24.01 1.99 10.29
C LYS A 207 23.19 3.22 10.66
N ILE A 208 21.97 3.28 10.14
CA ILE A 208 21.01 4.33 10.48
C ILE A 208 20.06 3.68 11.46
N TYR A 209 20.16 4.09 12.73
CA TYR A 209 19.31 3.65 13.84
C TYR A 209 18.06 4.52 13.92
#